data_AF-A0A6A1UR79-F1
#
_entry.id   AF-A0A6A1UR79-F1
#
_cell.length_a   1.000
_cell.length_b   1.000
_cell.length_c   1.000
_cell.angle_alpha   90.00
_cell.angle_beta   90.00
_cell.angle_gamma   90.00
#
_symmetry.space_group_name_H-M   'P 1'
#
loop_
_entity.id
_entity.type
_entity.pdbx_description
1 polymer ?
#
loop_
_entity_poly.entity_id
_entity_poly.type
_entity_poly.pdbx_seq_one_letter_code
_entity_poly.pdbx_strand_id
1 'polypeptide(L)'
;MSDGALTILDGTHLRSLDLTLPEHDVALTGAEVLDIADSRASSALFGLSLPEKLKSSALLSIRVNDVDSFRRTQLSRDQATQSLADYVTAIADRLRDDPLVISILDGKILRLFLEDEDDFAMIAENLFTDLDAEDKGKIRKGETRNALLHMGAEMGVPPFSGSL
;
A
#
# COMPACT_ATOMS: atom_id res chain seq x y z
N MET A 1 0.08 10.16 23.45
CA MET A 1 -0.44 8.93 22.82
C MET A 1 -0.84 9.31 21.40
N SER A 2 0.07 9.17 20.44
CA SER A 2 -0.29 9.35 19.02
C SER A 2 -1.07 8.09 18.61
N ASP A 3 -2.38 8.23 18.44
CA ASP A 3 -3.15 7.27 17.66
C ASP A 3 -2.47 7.24 16.28
N GLY A 4 -1.67 6.20 16.02
CA GLY A 4 -1.21 5.91 14.67
C GLY A 4 -2.48 5.78 13.83
N ALA A 5 -2.69 6.72 12.91
CA ALA A 5 -3.99 6.93 12.26
C ALA A 5 -4.46 5.64 11.57
N LEU A 6 -5.27 4.87 12.29
CA LEU A 6 -5.89 3.65 11.76
C LEU A 6 -6.86 4.10 10.67
N THR A 7 -6.66 3.57 9.47
CA THR A 7 -7.56 3.78 8.35
C THR A 7 -8.45 2.56 8.24
N ILE A 8 -9.75 2.80 8.14
CA ILE A 8 -10.76 1.75 7.95
C ILE A 8 -11.09 1.69 6.46
N LEU A 9 -10.93 0.53 5.87
CA LEU A 9 -11.28 0.25 4.49
C LEU A 9 -12.57 -0.56 4.45
N ASP A 10 -13.69 0.14 4.23
CA ASP A 10 -15.06 -0.39 4.24
C ASP A 10 -15.62 -0.69 2.82
N GLY A 11 -14.76 -0.57 1.80
CA GLY A 11 -15.13 -0.80 0.40
C GLY A 11 -15.85 0.36 -0.29
N THR A 12 -16.08 1.50 0.38
CA THR A 12 -16.71 2.68 -0.24
C THR A 12 -15.93 3.18 -1.46
N HIS A 13 -14.60 3.22 -1.38
CA HIS A 13 -13.71 3.60 -2.48
C HIS A 13 -13.85 2.70 -3.72
N LEU A 14 -14.25 1.43 -3.54
CA LEU A 14 -14.42 0.50 -4.64
C LEU A 14 -15.71 0.76 -5.44
N ARG A 15 -16.71 1.43 -4.85
CA ARG A 15 -18.00 1.72 -5.50
C ARG A 15 -17.89 2.78 -6.60
N SER A 16 -16.93 3.68 -6.49
CA SER A 16 -16.67 4.75 -7.45
C SER A 16 -15.50 4.44 -8.40
N LEU A 17 -15.03 3.20 -8.43
CA LEU A 17 -13.92 2.79 -9.29
C LEU A 17 -14.30 2.92 -10.77
N ASP A 18 -13.36 3.41 -11.57
CA ASP A 18 -13.46 3.31 -13.01
C ASP A 18 -13.19 1.86 -13.45
N LEU A 19 -14.20 1.23 -14.05
CA LEU A 19 -14.18 -0.16 -14.51
C LEU A 19 -14.09 -0.28 -16.04
N THR A 20 -13.63 0.75 -16.72
CA THR A 20 -13.37 0.72 -18.16
C THR A 20 -12.34 -0.33 -18.53
N LEU A 21 -12.69 -1.27 -19.41
CA LEU A 21 -11.73 -2.26 -19.92
C LEU A 21 -10.80 -1.65 -20.99
N PRO A 22 -9.56 -2.16 -21.14
CA PRO A 22 -8.66 -1.74 -22.22
C PRO A 22 -9.34 -1.81 -23.61
N GLU A 23 -8.99 -0.89 -24.52
CA GLU A 23 -9.61 -0.75 -25.85
C GLU A 23 -9.17 -1.80 -26.88
N HIS A 24 -8.87 -3.02 -26.46
CA HIS A 24 -8.50 -4.09 -27.38
C HIS A 24 -9.74 -4.93 -27.75
N ASP A 25 -9.91 -5.23 -29.04
CA ASP A 25 -11.04 -5.97 -29.62
C ASP A 25 -10.92 -7.49 -29.39
N VAL A 26 -10.28 -7.89 -28.29
CA VAL A 26 -9.93 -9.27 -27.98
C VAL A 26 -10.76 -9.75 -26.80
N ALA A 27 -11.32 -10.97 -26.91
CA ALA A 27 -11.98 -11.63 -25.81
C ALA A 27 -11.01 -11.80 -24.63
N LEU A 28 -11.43 -11.40 -23.44
CA LEU A 28 -10.61 -11.51 -22.23
C LEU A 28 -10.88 -12.84 -21.54
N THR A 29 -9.85 -13.44 -20.99
CA THR A 29 -9.99 -14.59 -20.11
C THR A 29 -10.50 -14.16 -18.74
N GLY A 30 -11.18 -15.06 -18.03
CA GLY A 30 -11.57 -14.81 -16.63
C GLY A 30 -10.36 -14.46 -15.74
N ALA A 31 -9.18 -15.03 -16.01
CA ALA A 31 -7.95 -14.67 -15.31
C ALA A 31 -7.59 -13.18 -15.50
N GLU A 32 -7.59 -12.69 -16.75
CA GLU A 32 -7.27 -11.28 -17.03
C GLU A 32 -8.29 -10.33 -16.39
N VAL A 33 -9.57 -10.70 -16.38
CA VAL A 33 -10.62 -9.91 -15.70
C VAL A 33 -10.36 -9.81 -14.21
N LEU A 34 -10.03 -10.93 -13.55
CA LEU A 34 -9.72 -10.94 -12.11
C LEU A 34 -8.43 -10.17 -11.80
N ASP A 35 -7.39 -10.30 -12.64
CA ASP A 35 -6.13 -9.60 -12.42
C ASP A 35 -6.31 -8.07 -12.58
N ILE A 36 -7.12 -7.63 -13.56
CA ILE A 36 -7.50 -6.21 -13.71
C ILE A 36 -8.28 -5.74 -12.47
N ALA A 37 -9.24 -6.53 -12.00
CA ALA A 37 -10.05 -6.19 -10.84
C ALA A 37 -9.22 -6.07 -9.56
N ASP A 38 -8.39 -7.08 -9.28
CA ASP A 38 -7.51 -7.13 -8.12
C ASP A 38 -6.51 -5.96 -8.15
N SER A 39 -5.95 -5.64 -9.31
CA SER A 39 -5.04 -4.51 -9.49
C SER A 39 -5.71 -3.16 -9.19
N ARG A 40 -6.93 -2.93 -9.72
CA ARG A 40 -7.68 -1.68 -9.47
C ARG A 40 -8.15 -1.56 -8.03
N ALA A 41 -8.67 -2.66 -7.47
CA ALA A 41 -9.09 -2.69 -6.08
C ALA A 41 -7.88 -2.47 -5.15
N SER A 42 -6.75 -3.10 -5.43
CA SER A 42 -5.50 -2.86 -4.70
C SER A 42 -5.08 -1.39 -4.77
N SER A 43 -5.07 -0.80 -5.96
CA SER A 43 -4.71 0.62 -6.14
C SER A 43 -5.64 1.57 -5.37
N ALA A 44 -6.95 1.32 -5.39
CA ALA A 44 -7.93 2.09 -4.61
C ALA A 44 -7.80 1.89 -3.10
N LEU A 45 -7.19 0.79 -2.67
CA LEU A 45 -6.96 0.44 -1.26
C LEU A 45 -5.47 0.58 -0.89
N PHE A 46 -4.85 1.67 -1.32
CA PHE A 46 -3.48 2.05 -0.95
C PHE A 46 -2.39 1.02 -1.36
N GLY A 47 -2.61 0.28 -2.45
CA GLY A 47 -1.66 -0.70 -2.97
C GLY A 47 -1.62 -2.01 -2.18
N LEU A 48 -2.63 -2.26 -1.33
CA LEU A 48 -2.70 -3.48 -0.54
C LEU A 48 -3.08 -4.69 -1.40
N SER A 49 -2.36 -5.79 -1.20
CA SER A 49 -2.78 -7.08 -1.73
C SER A 49 -4.03 -7.55 -0.98
N LEU A 50 -5.12 -7.79 -1.72
CA LEU A 50 -6.37 -8.25 -1.13
C LEU A 50 -6.18 -9.64 -0.46
N PRO A 51 -6.72 -9.86 0.75
CA PRO A 51 -6.68 -11.17 1.39
C PRO A 51 -7.35 -12.25 0.55
N GLU A 52 -6.76 -13.45 0.45
CA GLU A 52 -7.32 -14.55 -0.36
C GLU A 52 -8.72 -14.99 0.08
N LYS A 53 -9.03 -14.88 1.38
CA LYS A 53 -10.38 -15.13 1.91
C LYS A 53 -11.41 -14.15 1.35
N LEU A 54 -11.02 -12.88 1.18
CA LEU A 54 -11.88 -11.84 0.62
C LEU A 54 -12.15 -12.12 -0.86
N LYS A 55 -11.10 -12.41 -1.64
CA LYS A 55 -11.20 -12.77 -3.06
C LYS A 55 -12.11 -13.99 -3.29
N SER A 56 -11.85 -15.06 -2.54
CA SER A 56 -12.63 -16.29 -2.63
C SER A 56 -14.11 -16.06 -2.27
N SER A 57 -14.37 -15.28 -1.22
CA SER A 57 -15.75 -14.94 -0.82
C SER A 57 -16.47 -14.07 -1.86
N ALA A 58 -15.75 -13.16 -2.52
CA ALA A 58 -16.29 -12.36 -3.61
C ALA A 58 -16.61 -13.23 -4.83
N LEU A 59 -15.73 -14.15 -5.22
CA LEU A 59 -15.96 -15.11 -6.32
C LEU A 59 -17.19 -15.99 -6.07
N LEU A 60 -17.35 -16.51 -4.84
CA LEU A 60 -18.54 -17.26 -4.46
C LEU A 60 -19.82 -16.42 -4.56
N SER A 61 -19.74 -15.13 -4.24
CA SER A 61 -20.89 -14.21 -4.28
C SER A 61 -21.40 -13.97 -5.71
N ILE A 62 -20.49 -14.01 -6.69
CA ILE A 62 -20.82 -13.92 -8.12
C ILE A 62 -21.06 -15.31 -8.76
N ARG A 63 -21.26 -16.36 -7.94
CA ARG A 63 -21.56 -17.74 -8.36
C ARG A 63 -20.44 -18.43 -9.14
N VAL A 64 -19.20 -17.99 -8.98
CA VAL A 64 -18.02 -18.71 -9.49
C VAL A 64 -17.66 -19.80 -8.48
N ASN A 65 -18.14 -21.02 -8.74
CA ASN A 65 -17.86 -22.19 -7.89
C ASN A 65 -16.57 -22.93 -8.28
N ASP A 66 -16.19 -22.86 -9.56
CA ASP A 66 -14.96 -23.44 -10.10
C ASP A 66 -14.08 -22.31 -10.64
N VAL A 67 -13.18 -21.83 -9.78
CA VAL A 67 -12.28 -20.72 -10.09
C VAL A 67 -11.32 -21.08 -11.22
N ASP A 68 -10.81 -22.32 -11.24
CA ASP A 68 -9.87 -22.78 -12.25
C ASP A 68 -10.48 -22.84 -13.65
N SER A 69 -11.75 -23.27 -13.73
CA SER A 69 -12.51 -23.25 -14.98
C SER A 69 -12.83 -21.81 -15.43
N PHE A 70 -13.28 -20.97 -14.49
CA PHE A 70 -13.58 -19.56 -14.79
C PHE A 70 -12.35 -18.82 -15.32
N ARG A 71 -11.18 -18.99 -14.68
CA ARG A 71 -9.92 -18.34 -15.09
C ARG A 71 -9.54 -18.61 -16.54
N ARG A 72 -9.88 -19.79 -17.07
CA ARG A 72 -9.55 -20.21 -18.45
C ARG A 72 -10.65 -19.88 -19.46
N THR A 73 -11.82 -19.44 -19.01
CA THR A 73 -12.97 -19.14 -19.86
C THR A 73 -12.74 -17.83 -20.61
N GLN A 74 -12.97 -17.82 -21.93
CA GLN A 74 -13.01 -16.58 -22.71
C GLN A 74 -14.37 -15.90 -22.54
N LEU A 75 -14.32 -14.62 -22.23
CA LEU A 75 -15.48 -13.77 -22.00
C LEU A 75 -15.54 -12.73 -23.11
N SER A 76 -16.75 -12.49 -23.63
CA SER A 76 -17.00 -11.33 -24.48
C SER A 76 -16.75 -10.04 -23.69
N ARG A 77 -16.61 -8.91 -24.39
CA ARG A 77 -16.38 -7.62 -23.74
C ARG A 77 -17.47 -7.26 -22.74
N ASP A 78 -18.73 -7.52 -23.08
CA ASP A 78 -19.87 -7.27 -22.20
C ASP A 78 -19.83 -8.19 -20.97
N GLN A 79 -19.53 -9.48 -21.17
CA GLN A 79 -19.40 -10.45 -20.07
C GLN A 79 -18.23 -10.11 -19.15
N ALA A 80 -17.10 -9.68 -19.71
CA ALA A 80 -15.93 -9.26 -18.97
C ALA A 80 -16.21 -7.99 -18.16
N THR A 81 -16.89 -7.00 -18.76
CA THR A 81 -17.27 -5.74 -18.09
C THR A 81 -18.22 -6.02 -16.93
N GLN A 82 -19.23 -6.86 -17.15
CA GLN A 82 -20.17 -7.25 -16.11
C GLN A 82 -19.48 -8.04 -15.00
N SER A 83 -18.65 -9.03 -15.34
CA SER A 83 -17.93 -9.85 -14.37
C SER A 83 -16.96 -9.02 -13.52
N LEU A 84 -16.28 -8.04 -14.14
CA LEU A 84 -15.42 -7.08 -13.46
C LEU A 84 -16.23 -6.27 -12.43
N ALA A 85 -17.35 -5.69 -12.85
CA ALA A 85 -18.22 -4.90 -11.99
C ALA A 85 -18.84 -5.70 -10.85
N ASP A 86 -19.32 -6.91 -11.13
CA ASP A 86 -19.90 -7.80 -10.13
C ASP A 86 -18.86 -8.22 -9.10
N TYR A 87 -17.65 -8.57 -9.54
CA TYR A 87 -16.58 -8.98 -8.64
C TYR A 87 -16.09 -7.83 -7.74
N VAL A 88 -15.83 -6.63 -8.31
CA VAL A 88 -15.45 -5.45 -7.51
C VAL A 88 -16.56 -5.04 -6.54
N THR A 89 -17.82 -5.12 -6.97
CA THR A 89 -18.99 -4.89 -6.11
C THR A 89 -19.04 -5.91 -4.97
N ALA A 90 -18.83 -7.19 -5.26
CA ALA A 90 -18.81 -8.23 -4.25
C ALA A 90 -17.69 -8.01 -3.23
N ILE A 91 -16.50 -7.57 -3.65
CA ILE A 91 -15.42 -7.17 -2.72
C ILE A 91 -15.89 -6.00 -1.83
N ALA A 92 -16.50 -4.98 -2.43
CA ALA A 92 -17.00 -3.82 -1.68
C ALA A 92 -18.07 -4.21 -0.65
N ASP A 93 -19.01 -5.10 -1.01
CA ASP A 93 -20.02 -5.62 -0.09
C ASP A 93 -19.40 -6.41 1.06
N ARG A 94 -18.37 -7.21 0.79
CA ARG A 94 -17.65 -7.96 1.84
C ARG A 94 -16.88 -7.05 2.78
N LEU A 95 -16.22 -6.02 2.26
CA LEU A 95 -15.51 -5.02 3.08
C LEU A 95 -16.47 -4.16 3.91
N ARG A 96 -17.70 -3.94 3.45
CA ARG A 96 -18.72 -3.27 4.27
C ARG A 96 -19.07 -4.11 5.51
N ASP A 97 -19.19 -5.42 5.34
CA ASP A 97 -19.59 -6.34 6.40
C ASP A 97 -18.40 -6.72 7.32
N ASP A 98 -17.19 -6.82 6.77
CA ASP A 98 -15.93 -7.12 7.46
C ASP A 98 -14.81 -6.18 6.97
N PRO A 99 -14.71 -4.95 7.52
CA PRO A 99 -13.78 -3.94 7.04
C PRO A 99 -12.33 -4.25 7.44
N LEU A 100 -11.39 -3.83 6.59
CA LEU A 100 -9.97 -3.96 6.90
C LEU A 100 -9.51 -2.74 7.68
N VAL A 101 -8.89 -2.97 8.85
CA VAL A 101 -8.24 -1.93 9.64
C VAL A 101 -6.75 -1.96 9.34
N ILE A 102 -6.23 -0.86 8.80
CA ILE A 102 -4.83 -0.74 8.40
C ILE A 102 -4.17 0.45 9.09
N SER A 103 -2.85 0.38 9.24
CA SER A 103 -2.04 1.52 9.66
C SER A 103 -1.21 1.99 8.46
N ILE A 104 -1.38 3.25 8.07
CA ILE A 104 -0.64 3.86 6.95
C ILE A 104 0.52 4.66 7.54
N LEU A 105 1.75 4.24 7.24
CA LEU A 105 2.97 4.99 7.57
C LEU A 105 3.39 5.84 6.36
N ASP A 106 2.78 7.02 6.19
CA ASP A 106 3.06 7.96 5.08
C ASP A 106 4.17 8.99 5.41
N GLY A 107 4.87 8.80 6.53
CA GLY A 107 5.90 9.71 7.01
C GLY A 107 5.39 10.96 7.73
N LYS A 108 4.08 11.25 7.75
CA LYS A 108 3.55 12.35 8.60
C LYS A 108 3.75 12.07 10.08
N ILE A 109 3.65 10.80 10.47
CA ILE A 109 3.97 10.37 11.84
C ILE A 109 5.44 10.67 12.16
N LEU A 110 6.37 10.44 11.22
CA LEU A 110 7.78 10.81 11.41
C LEU A 110 7.94 12.32 11.56
N ARG A 111 7.15 13.15 10.87
CA ARG A 111 7.17 14.61 11.07
C ARG A 111 6.77 15.01 12.48
N LEU A 112 5.74 14.40 13.07
CA LEU A 112 5.36 14.67 14.46
C LEU A 112 6.50 14.38 15.46
N PHE A 113 7.31 13.35 15.20
CA PHE A 113 8.49 13.04 16.02
C PHE A 113 9.70 13.95 15.74
N LEU A 114 9.72 14.62 14.58
CA LEU A 114 10.78 15.55 14.17
C LEU A 114 10.33 17.03 14.27
N GLU A 115 9.12 17.29 14.75
CA GLU A 115 8.52 18.63 14.82
C GLU A 115 9.07 19.43 16.00
N ASP A 116 9.56 18.74 17.04
CA ASP A 116 10.28 19.38 18.13
C ASP A 116 11.71 19.71 17.66
N GLU A 117 11.87 20.96 17.21
CA GLU A 117 13.14 21.50 16.71
C GLU A 117 14.22 21.45 17.79
N ASP A 118 13.88 21.66 19.07
CA ASP A 118 14.83 21.68 20.17
C ASP A 118 15.35 20.27 20.48
N ASP A 119 14.46 19.27 20.52
CA ASP A 119 14.85 17.87 20.68
C ASP A 119 15.70 17.39 19.49
N PHE A 120 15.30 17.74 18.26
CA PHE A 120 16.07 17.38 17.08
C PHE A 120 17.43 18.09 17.03
N ALA A 121 17.48 19.37 17.42
CA ALA A 121 18.72 20.13 17.52
C ALA A 121 19.67 19.51 18.54
N MET A 122 19.18 19.07 19.70
CA MET A 122 20.00 18.39 20.71
C MET A 122 20.57 17.07 20.17
N ILE A 123 19.78 16.25 19.46
CA ILE A 123 20.28 15.00 18.88
C ILE A 123 21.31 15.29 17.77
N ALA A 124 21.04 16.28 16.92
CA ALA A 124 21.95 16.69 15.87
C ALA A 124 23.27 17.23 16.45
N GLU A 125 23.22 18.07 17.49
CA GLU A 125 24.40 18.60 18.16
C GLU A 125 25.27 17.49 18.73
N ASN A 126 24.68 16.56 19.49
CA ASN A 126 25.39 15.39 20.00
C ASN A 126 26.06 14.58 18.87
N LEU A 127 25.33 14.34 17.77
CA LEU A 127 25.85 13.62 16.62
C LEU A 127 27.05 14.33 15.97
N PHE A 128 26.96 15.65 15.80
CA PHE A 128 28.04 16.44 15.20
C PHE A 128 29.24 16.56 16.15
N THR A 129 29.03 16.61 17.47
CA THR A 129 30.12 16.56 18.46
C THR A 129 30.84 15.22 18.44
N ASP A 130 30.11 14.10 18.38
CA ASP A 130 30.71 12.77 18.33
C ASP A 130 31.50 12.54 17.02
N LEU A 131 31.01 13.09 15.90
CA LEU A 131 31.70 13.02 14.61
C LEU A 131 32.92 13.93 14.52
N ASP A 132 32.92 15.07 15.20
CA ASP A 132 34.05 16.00 15.28
C ASP A 132 34.88 15.76 16.55
N ALA A 133 35.22 14.49 16.83
CA ALA A 133 35.99 14.09 18.01
C ALA A 133 37.36 14.79 18.14
N GLU A 134 37.87 15.35 17.04
CA GLU A 134 39.12 16.12 17.00
C GLU A 134 38.92 17.64 17.09
N ASP A 135 37.69 18.12 17.27
CA ASP A 135 37.28 19.52 17.42
C ASP A 135 37.84 20.43 16.31
N LYS A 136 37.72 19.96 15.06
CA LYS A 136 38.24 20.64 13.87
C LYS A 136 37.22 21.59 13.23
N GLY A 137 35.97 21.55 13.70
CA GLY A 137 34.81 22.21 13.10
C GLY A 137 34.49 21.69 11.69
N LYS A 138 34.99 20.51 11.31
CA LYS A 138 34.91 19.99 9.93
C LYS A 138 34.70 18.49 9.90
N ILE A 139 33.53 18.07 9.42
CA ILE A 139 33.19 16.66 9.24
C ILE A 139 33.10 16.36 7.75
N ARG A 140 33.58 15.18 7.32
CA ARG A 140 33.54 14.80 5.91
C ARG A 140 32.13 14.37 5.52
N LYS A 141 31.73 14.67 4.29
CA LYS A 141 30.42 14.31 3.72
C LYS A 141 30.04 12.83 3.92
N GLY A 142 31.01 11.91 3.84
CA GLY A 142 30.78 10.49 4.04
C GLY A 142 30.42 10.12 5.50
N GLU A 143 31.06 10.79 6.46
CA GLU A 143 30.83 10.62 7.89
C GLU A 143 29.44 11.17 8.27
N THR A 144 29.08 12.36 7.79
CA THR A 144 27.74 12.94 7.98
C THR A 144 26.64 12.06 7.41
N ARG A 145 26.86 11.47 6.22
CA ARG A 145 25.86 10.59 5.59
C ARG A 145 25.65 9.31 6.39
N ASN A 146 26.72 8.67 6.85
CA ASN A 146 26.61 7.44 7.65
C ASN A 146 25.96 7.71 9.01
N ALA A 147 26.32 8.83 9.64
CA ALA A 147 25.74 9.27 10.90
C ALA A 147 24.22 9.51 10.79
N LEU A 148 23.77 10.20 9.75
CA LEU A 148 22.34 10.40 9.48
C LEU A 148 21.59 9.08 9.20
N LEU A 149 22.24 8.10 8.56
CA LEU A 149 21.66 6.78 8.35
C LEU A 149 21.49 6.01 9.67
N HIS A 150 22.50 6.06 10.54
CA HIS A 150 22.45 5.44 11.87
C HIS A 150 21.39 6.11 12.77
N MET A 151 21.38 7.44 12.81
CA MET A 151 20.36 8.22 13.53
C MET A 151 18.94 7.90 13.03
N GLY A 152 18.76 7.82 11.71
CA GLY A 152 17.48 7.42 11.12
C GLY A 152 17.03 6.04 11.60
N ALA A 153 17.93 5.05 11.60
CA ALA A 153 17.61 3.69 12.05
C ALA A 153 17.24 3.63 13.54
N GLU A 154 17.95 4.36 14.41
CA GLU A 154 17.63 4.46 15.84
C GLU A 154 16.27 5.12 16.09
N MET A 155 15.89 6.07 15.23
CA MET A 155 14.59 6.76 15.24
C MET A 155 13.47 5.99 14.54
N GLY A 156 13.72 4.74 14.13
CA GLY A 156 12.73 3.88 13.47
C GLY A 156 12.44 4.25 12.01
N VAL A 157 13.29 5.08 11.39
CA VAL A 157 13.24 5.36 9.95
C VAL A 157 13.72 4.11 9.23
N PRO A 158 12.90 3.52 8.33
CA PRO A 158 13.31 2.35 7.58
C PRO A 158 14.54 2.67 6.72
N PRO A 159 15.50 1.74 6.58
CA PRO A 159 16.69 1.96 5.78
C PRO A 159 16.30 2.22 4.33
N PHE A 160 17.09 3.04 3.63
CA PHE A 160 16.92 3.20 2.19
C PHE A 160 16.95 1.82 1.53
N SER A 161 15.89 1.51 0.80
CA SER A 161 15.74 0.25 0.07
C SER A 161 16.80 0.18 -1.03
N GLY A 162 18.01 -0.27 -0.68
CA GLY A 162 19.13 -0.30 -1.62
C GLY A 162 20.51 -0.17 -0.98
N SER A 163 20.88 -1.10 -0.10
CA SER A 163 22.24 -1.67 -0.04
C SER A 163 22.20 -2.89 0.87
N LEU A 164 22.32 -4.07 0.27
CA LEU A 164 22.95 -5.23 0.92
C LEU A 164 24.43 -4.92 1.17
#